data_AF-A0A3P9L5Z7-F1
#
_entry.id   AF-A0A3P9L5Z7-F1
#
_cell.length_a   1.000
_cell.length_b   1.000
_cell.length_c   1.000
_cell.angle_alpha   90.00
_cell.angle_beta   90.00
_cell.angle_gamma   90.00
#
_symmetry.space_group_name_H-M   'P 1'
#
loop_
_entity.id
_entity.type
_entity.pdbx_description
1 polymer ?
#
loop_
_entity_poly.entity_id
_entity_poly.type
_entity_poly.pdbx_seq_one_letter_code
_entity_poly.pdbx_strand_id
1 'polypeptide(L)'
;LLLYVSNPAQSRLSALALQGSFSGYKGNISKSELFPVNEAARNLDFNSFTLKVEHSRFTYLGVTVTQKYKDLFKENSAVYLNQIKLIIRQCKKISFIP
;
A
#
# COMPACT_ATOMS: atom_id res chain seq x y z
N LEU A 1 0.91 -10.07 -3.42
CA LEU A 1 1.70 -10.66 -2.33
C LEU A 1 2.27 -9.52 -1.50
N LEU A 2 2.15 -9.58 -0.17
CA LEU A 2 2.79 -8.63 0.73
C LEU A 2 3.88 -9.39 1.48
N LEU A 3 5.09 -8.82 1.57
CA LEU A 3 6.23 -9.46 2.20
C LEU A 3 6.90 -8.50 3.18
N TYR A 4 7.22 -9.02 4.36
CA TYR A 4 8.06 -8.33 5.33
C TYR A 4 9.49 -8.87 5.24
N VAL A 5 10.45 -7.95 5.12
CA VAL A 5 11.88 -8.28 5.03
C VAL A 5 12.60 -7.62 6.20
N SER A 6 13.10 -8.42 7.13
CA SER A 6 13.78 -7.93 8.34
C SER A 6 15.19 -7.40 8.07
N ASN A 7 15.94 -8.06 7.19
CA ASN A 7 17.29 -7.63 6.78
C ASN A 7 17.38 -7.48 5.26
N PRO A 8 16.99 -6.33 4.71
CA PRO A 8 16.99 -6.11 3.26
C PRO A 8 18.40 -6.10 2.64
N ALA A 9 19.44 -5.77 3.40
CA ALA A 9 20.82 -5.76 2.91
C ALA A 9 21.38 -7.17 2.65
N GLN A 10 21.00 -8.14 3.49
CA GLN A 10 21.39 -9.55 3.31
C GLN A 10 20.39 -10.33 2.45
N SER A 11 19.16 -9.83 2.32
CA SER A 11 18.11 -10.48 1.55
C SER A 11 18.27 -10.20 0.06
N ARG A 12 18.54 -11.24 -0.73
CA ARG A 12 18.58 -11.13 -2.19
C ARG A 12 17.15 -10.99 -2.72
N LEU A 13 16.63 -9.76 -2.79
CA LEU A 13 15.28 -9.50 -3.32
C LEU A 13 15.10 -10.01 -4.77
N SER A 14 16.19 -10.09 -5.54
CA SER A 14 16.22 -10.73 -6.86
C SER A 14 15.94 -12.23 -6.81
N ALA A 15 16.23 -12.93 -5.72
CA ALA A 15 15.90 -14.35 -5.55
C ALA A 15 14.39 -14.58 -5.42
N LEU A 16 13.65 -13.62 -4.87
CA LEU A 16 12.18 -13.71 -4.81
C LEU A 16 11.52 -13.61 -6.18
N ALA A 17 12.11 -12.83 -7.10
CA ALA A 17 11.66 -12.81 -8.48
C ALA A 17 11.86 -14.18 -9.17
N LEU A 18 12.93 -14.90 -8.83
CA LEU A 18 13.25 -16.23 -9.37
C LEU A 18 12.35 -17.34 -8.80
N GLN A 19 11.94 -17.23 -7.53
CA GLN A 19 11.02 -18.20 -6.92
C GLN A 19 9.60 -18.13 -7.52
N GLY A 20 9.18 -16.97 -8.00
CA GLY A 20 7.94 -16.86 -8.78
C GLY A 20 7.99 -17.75 -10.03
N SER A 21 9.11 -17.76 -10.77
CA SER A 21 9.29 -18.65 -11.91
C SER A 21 9.25 -20.14 -11.55
N PHE A 22 9.74 -20.53 -10.36
CA PHE A 22 9.66 -21.92 -9.90
C PHE A 22 8.21 -22.36 -9.61
N SER A 23 7.35 -21.44 -9.13
CA SER A 23 5.93 -21.72 -8.92
C SER A 23 5.07 -21.54 -10.19
N GLY A 24 5.68 -21.25 -11.35
CA GLY A 24 4.98 -20.90 -12.59
C GLY A 24 4.33 -19.51 -12.59
N TYR A 25 4.52 -18.71 -11.54
CA TYR A 25 3.96 -17.37 -11.40
C TYR A 25 5.01 -16.30 -11.69
N LYS A 26 4.93 -15.68 -12.88
CA LYS A 26 5.82 -14.55 -13.23
C LYS A 26 5.44 -13.32 -12.42
N GLY A 27 6.14 -13.10 -11.30
CA GLY A 27 6.00 -11.89 -10.50
C GLY A 27 6.31 -10.64 -11.32
N ASN A 28 5.43 -9.63 -11.27
CA ASN A 28 5.64 -8.37 -11.96
C ASN A 28 6.49 -7.42 -11.10
N ILE A 29 7.80 -7.43 -11.32
CA ILE A 29 8.77 -6.61 -10.61
C ILE A 29 8.49 -5.12 -10.82
N SER A 30 8.05 -4.69 -12.01
CA SER A 30 7.80 -3.27 -12.29
C SER A 30 6.55 -2.70 -11.63
N LYS A 31 5.63 -3.55 -11.17
CA LYS A 31 4.48 -3.17 -10.34
C LYS A 31 4.72 -3.36 -8.84
N SER A 32 5.89 -3.90 -8.47
CA SER A 32 6.22 -4.17 -7.07
C SER A 32 6.90 -2.95 -6.47
N GLU A 33 6.51 -2.61 -5.24
CA GLU A 33 7.01 -1.43 -4.53
C GLU A 33 7.66 -1.84 -3.21
N LEU A 34 8.71 -1.11 -2.81
CA LEU A 34 9.35 -1.21 -1.51
C LEU A 34 8.84 -0.12 -0.60
N PHE A 35 8.42 -0.50 0.61
CA PHE A 35 7.93 0.42 1.62
C PHE A 35 8.74 0.31 2.91
N PRO A 36 9.55 1.32 3.28
CA PRO A 36 10.34 1.32 4.50
C PRO A 36 9.47 1.57 5.73
N VAL A 37 9.40 0.56 6.60
CA VAL A 37 8.50 0.53 7.77
C VAL A 37 9.04 1.34 8.96
N ASN A 38 10.36 1.44 9.13
CA ASN A 38 11.00 2.12 10.26
C ASN A 38 12.13 3.07 9.81
N GLU A 39 12.67 3.86 10.73
CA GLU A 39 13.73 4.83 10.43
C GLU A 39 15.01 4.17 9.93
N ALA A 40 15.40 3.04 10.50
CA ALA A 40 16.55 2.27 10.04
C ALA A 40 16.41 1.88 8.56
N ALA A 41 15.22 1.43 8.14
CA ALA A 41 14.94 1.10 6.76
C ALA A 41 14.95 2.33 5.84
N ARG A 42 14.52 3.50 6.31
CA ARG A 42 14.56 4.74 5.50
C ARG A 42 15.98 5.22 5.21
N ASN A 43 16.92 4.91 6.09
CA ASN A 43 18.32 5.31 5.96
C ASN A 43 19.14 4.35 5.08
N LEU A 44 18.51 3.29 4.54
CA LEU A 44 19.19 2.38 3.62
C LEU A 44 19.43 3.03 2.26
N ASP A 45 20.54 2.66 1.63
CA ASP A 45 20.80 3.04 0.24
C ASP A 45 19.96 2.16 -0.70
N PHE A 46 18.98 2.78 -1.34
CA PHE A 46 18.08 2.08 -2.25
C PHE A 46 18.58 2.01 -3.70
N ASN A 47 19.70 2.64 -4.06
CA ASN A 47 20.24 2.59 -5.42
C ASN A 47 20.53 1.17 -5.92
N SER A 48 20.77 0.25 -4.98
CA SER A 48 21.02 -1.17 -5.28
C SER A 48 19.74 -1.97 -5.59
N PHE A 49 18.55 -1.44 -5.33
CA PHE A 49 17.28 -2.13 -5.58
C PHE A 49 16.68 -1.73 -6.92
N THR A 50 16.17 -2.72 -7.65
CA THR A 50 15.45 -2.51 -8.93
C THR A 50 13.96 -2.19 -8.74
N LEU A 51 13.47 -2.23 -7.50
CA LEU A 51 12.07 -1.98 -7.16
C LEU A 51 11.84 -0.49 -6.91
N LYS A 52 10.66 0.01 -7.30
CA LYS A 52 10.26 1.38 -6.97
C LYS A 52 10.10 1.50 -5.45
N VAL A 53 10.73 2.51 -4.86
CA VAL A 53 10.59 2.79 -3.43
C VAL A 53 9.49 3.82 -3.24
N GLU A 54 8.57 3.54 -2.32
CA GLU A 54 7.49 4.42 -1.92
C GLU A 54 7.62 4.71 -0.42
N HIS A 55 7.78 5.97 -0.06
CA HIS A 55 8.10 6.36 1.32
C HIS A 55 6.88 6.77 2.13
N SER A 56 5.75 7.08 1.48
CA SER A 56 4.62 7.74 2.14
C SER A 56 3.47 6.79 2.44
N ARG A 57 3.01 6.05 1.41
CA ARG A 57 1.84 5.17 1.50
C ARG A 57 1.82 4.13 0.39
N PHE A 58 1.18 2.99 0.62
CA PHE A 58 0.88 2.02 -0.43
C PHE A 58 -0.54 1.48 -0.24
N THR A 59 -1.17 0.99 -1.31
CA THR A 59 -2.51 0.42 -1.24
C THR A 59 -2.46 -1.09 -1.38
N TYR A 60 -3.09 -1.80 -0.44
CA TYR A 60 -3.19 -3.24 -0.46
C TYR A 60 -4.62 -3.68 -0.14
N LEU A 61 -5.22 -4.48 -1.04
CA LEU A 61 -6.59 -4.98 -0.93
C LEU A 61 -7.63 -3.88 -0.65
N GLY A 62 -7.44 -2.69 -1.25
CA GLY A 62 -8.34 -1.55 -1.08
C GLY A 62 -8.11 -0.72 0.20
N VAL A 63 -7.12 -1.09 1.03
CA VAL A 63 -6.71 -0.30 2.20
C VAL A 63 -5.39 0.41 1.90
N THR A 64 -5.37 1.72 2.06
CA THR A 64 -4.16 2.54 1.96
C THR A 64 -3.43 2.53 3.30
N VAL A 65 -2.27 1.88 3.35
CA VAL A 65 -1.37 1.88 4.49
C VAL A 65 -0.47 3.11 4.41
N THR A 66 -0.30 3.80 5.53
CA THR A 66 0.48 5.03 5.64
C THR A 66 1.62 4.87 6.65
N GLN A 67 2.65 5.72 6.53
CA GLN A 67 3.72 5.83 7.52
C GLN A 67 3.23 6.16 8.93
N LYS A 68 2.25 7.06 9.01
CA LYS A 68 1.77 7.62 10.27
C LYS A 68 0.41 7.02 10.57
N TYR A 69 0.32 6.27 11.67
CA TYR A 69 -0.92 5.64 12.12
C TYR A 69 -2.12 6.62 12.14
N LYS A 70 -1.90 7.87 12.58
CA LYS A 70 -2.93 8.91 12.63
C LYS A 70 -3.58 9.24 11.27
N ASP A 71 -2.86 9.00 10.17
CA ASP A 71 -3.34 9.29 8.82
C ASP A 71 -4.16 8.12 8.24
N LEU A 72 -4.08 6.92 8.84
CA LEU A 72 -4.78 5.72 8.36
C LEU A 72 -6.30 5.91 8.30
N PHE A 73 -6.89 6.53 9.34
CA PHE A 73 -8.34 6.81 9.36
C PHE A 73 -8.74 7.81 8.27
N LYS A 74 -7.91 8.85 8.07
CA LYS A 74 -8.16 9.90 7.08
C LYS A 74 -8.13 9.34 5.66
N GLU A 75 -7.13 8.54 5.33
CA GLU A 75 -6.93 8.02 3.98
C GLU A 75 -7.90 6.87 3.63
N ASN A 76 -8.50 6.22 4.63
CA ASN A 76 -9.43 5.11 4.43
C ASN A 76 -10.86 5.49 4.87
N SER A 77 -11.20 5.23 6.13
CA SER A 77 -12.57 5.29 6.64
C SER A 77 -13.24 6.65 6.49
N ALA A 78 -12.51 7.75 6.69
CA ALA A 78 -13.08 9.10 6.62
C ALA A 78 -13.66 9.42 5.23
N VAL A 79 -13.02 8.95 4.16
CA VAL A 79 -13.48 9.13 2.77
C VAL A 79 -14.82 8.43 2.58
N TYR A 80 -14.92 7.16 2.97
CA TYR A 80 -16.15 6.38 2.85
C TYR A 80 -17.29 6.93 3.72
N LEU A 81 -16.99 7.33 4.96
CA LEU A 81 -17.98 7.95 5.84
C LEU A 81 -18.54 9.24 5.25
N ASN A 82 -17.71 10.06 4.61
CA ASN A 82 -18.16 11.28 3.94
C ASN A 82 -19.05 10.96 2.72
N GLN A 83 -18.70 9.95 1.93
CA GLN A 83 -19.54 9.48 0.82
C GLN A 83 -20.91 8.99 1.33
N ILE A 84 -20.93 8.17 2.38
CA ILE A 84 -22.16 7.69 3.01
C ILE A 84 -23.02 8.86 3.52
N LYS A 85 -22.41 9.85 4.19
CA LYS A 85 -23.11 11.06 4.65
C LYS A 85 -23.74 11.83 3.49
N LEU A 86 -23.05 11.94 2.34
CA LEU A 86 -23.59 12.60 1.15
C LEU A 86 -24.75 11.82 0.55
N ILE A 87 -24.64 10.49 0.44
CA ILE A 87 -25.71 9.62 -0.05
C ILE A 87 -26.96 9.74 0.83
N ILE A 88 -26.80 9.64 2.15
CA ILE A 88 -27.92 9.78 3.10
C ILE A 88 -28.61 11.14 2.94
N ARG A 89 -27.84 12.24 2.76
CA ARG A 89 -28.41 13.57 2.51
C ARG A 89 -29.18 13.65 1.21
N GLN A 90 -28.69 13.01 0.14
CA GLN A 90 -29.38 12.96 -1.15
C GLN A 90 -30.67 12.14 -1.06
N CYS A 91 -30.64 10.96 -0.43
CA CYS A 91 -31.84 10.14 -0.21
C CYS A 91 -32.91 10.90 0.57
N LYS A 92 -32.52 11.64 1.63
CA LYS A 92 -33.45 12.49 2.38
C LYS A 92 -34.09 13.58 1.53
N LYS A 93 -33.36 14.16 0.56
CA LYS A 93 -33.95 15.16 -0.35
C LYS A 93 -34.98 14.53 -1.29
N ILE A 94 -34.73 13.32 -1.77
CA ILE A 94 -35.64 12.59 -2.67
C ILE A 94 -36.94 12.21 -1.95
N SER A 95 -36.87 11.79 -0.69
CA SER A 95 -38.06 11.47 0.13
C SER A 95 -38.92 12.68 0.51
N PHE A 96 -38.48 13.90 0.19
CA PHE A 96 -39.17 15.16 0.50
C PHE A 96 -39.71 15.87 -0.76
N ILE A 97 -39.69 15.21 -1.93
CA ILE A 97 -40.39 15.68 -3.12
C ILE A 97 -41.82 15.13 -3.05
N PRO A 98 -42.86 15.98 -2.91
CA PRO A 98 -44.26 15.56 -2.82
C PRO A 98 -44.79 14.99 -4.14
#